data_AF-A0A356ZYZ1-F1
#
_entry.id   AF-A0A356ZYZ1-F1
#
_cell.length_a   1.000
_cell.length_b   1.000
_cell.length_c   1.000
_cell.angle_alpha   90.00
_cell.angle_beta   90.00
_cell.angle_gamma   90.00
#
_symmetry.space_group_name_H-M   'P 1'
#
loop_
_entity.id
_entity.type
_entity.pdbx_description
1 polymer ?
#
loop_
_entity_poly.entity_id
_entity_poly.type
_entity_poly.pdbx_seq_one_letter_code
_entity_poly.pdbx_strand_id
1 'polypeptide(L)'
;MKEEGWPSRAWPGVFSPPARKFVQAVELTSALRLFVAMAAGSVLVLMLGKAAQSSVVGYCYGGLGFTLISWPFVPGILKTIRWTDTTIVQVVLVLIASMVLGEAAQRVLGFNPQASGMKRMDWTTAVHLLWQFPVVLPVENLLLIGAMGWLWKVLRPDTPANRFGVVLFSAALFGLWHVPFWGPWTMWTIGVSVLPWSMYMLATGDFLVPVVAHILMDMIAVITAFAPRNSFVIHFFWPLLIVALIVLGLGHSLYRDWRSGRKKMA
;
A
#
# COMPACT_ATOMS: atom_id res chain seq x y z
N MET A 1 -36.19 -7.17 -14.88
CA MET A 1 -35.05 -8.06 -14.59
C MET A 1 -34.83 -8.08 -13.09
N LYS A 2 -35.07 -9.22 -12.46
CA LYS A 2 -34.80 -9.41 -11.03
C LYS A 2 -33.28 -9.42 -10.84
N GLU A 3 -32.78 -8.60 -9.92
CA GLU A 3 -31.40 -8.68 -9.47
C GLU A 3 -31.18 -10.05 -8.83
N GLU A 4 -30.56 -10.97 -9.57
CA GLU A 4 -30.10 -12.23 -9.01
C GLU A 4 -29.01 -11.92 -7.99
N GLY A 5 -29.36 -12.17 -6.73
CA GLY A 5 -28.47 -12.03 -5.59
C GLY A 5 -27.23 -12.88 -5.80
N TRP A 6 -26.11 -12.21 -6.02
CA TRP A 6 -24.81 -12.83 -5.82
C TRP A 6 -24.73 -13.35 -4.38
N PRO A 7 -24.32 -14.61 -4.15
CA PRO A 7 -24.13 -15.10 -2.80
C PRO A 7 -23.04 -14.26 -2.13
N SER A 8 -23.43 -13.55 -1.09
CA SER A 8 -22.63 -12.60 -0.30
C SER A 8 -21.50 -13.23 0.53
N ARG A 9 -20.91 -14.35 0.06
CA ARG A 9 -19.92 -15.13 0.81
C ARG A 9 -18.67 -15.57 0.04
N ALA A 10 -18.58 -15.32 -1.27
CA ALA A 10 -17.34 -15.57 -2.00
C ALA A 10 -16.44 -14.33 -1.98
N TRP A 11 -15.18 -14.48 -1.60
CA TRP A 11 -14.18 -13.42 -1.74
C TRP A 11 -14.11 -13.01 -3.22
N PRO A 12 -14.36 -11.74 -3.59
CA PRO A 12 -14.25 -11.31 -4.97
C PRO A 12 -12.81 -11.54 -5.42
N GLY A 13 -12.59 -12.46 -6.35
CA GLY A 13 -11.28 -12.72 -6.90
C GLY A 13 -10.85 -11.60 -7.84
N VAL A 14 -9.56 -11.53 -8.17
CA VAL A 14 -9.04 -10.56 -9.17
C VAL A 14 -9.63 -10.78 -10.57
N PHE A 15 -10.14 -12.00 -10.82
CA PHE A 15 -10.86 -12.36 -12.04
C PHE A 15 -12.35 -12.00 -12.00
N SER A 16 -12.89 -11.69 -10.82
CA SER A 16 -14.27 -11.22 -10.65
C SER A 16 -14.41 -9.77 -11.14
N PRO A 17 -15.63 -9.28 -11.35
CA PRO A 17 -15.85 -7.84 -11.54
C PRO A 17 -15.18 -7.05 -10.39
N PRO A 18 -14.58 -5.89 -10.68
CA PRO A 18 -13.91 -5.08 -9.66
C PRO A 18 -14.91 -4.64 -8.59
N ALA A 19 -14.42 -4.36 -7.39
CA ALA A 19 -15.28 -3.80 -6.35
C ALA A 19 -15.90 -2.47 -6.81
N ARG A 20 -17.19 -2.31 -6.55
CA ARG A 20 -17.92 -1.06 -6.86
C ARG A 20 -17.23 0.18 -6.27
N LYS A 21 -16.68 0.06 -5.06
CA LYS A 21 -15.93 1.15 -4.40
C LYS A 21 -14.66 1.55 -5.15
N PHE A 22 -13.95 0.57 -5.72
CA PHE A 22 -12.77 0.84 -6.54
C PHE A 22 -13.18 1.63 -7.79
N VAL A 23 -14.18 1.14 -8.52
CA VAL A 23 -14.69 1.78 -9.74
C VAL A 23 -15.17 3.20 -9.44
N GLN A 24 -15.97 3.38 -8.40
CA GLN A 24 -16.47 4.68 -7.97
C GLN A 24 -15.34 5.67 -7.68
N ALA A 25 -14.28 5.24 -6.98
CA ALA A 25 -13.14 6.11 -6.71
C ALA A 25 -12.43 6.50 -8.02
N VAL A 26 -12.17 5.54 -8.90
CA VAL A 26 -11.48 5.77 -10.17
C VAL A 26 -12.31 6.64 -11.12
N GLU A 27 -13.63 6.53 -11.14
CA GLU A 27 -14.52 7.32 -12.00
C GLU A 27 -14.53 8.82 -11.71
N LEU A 28 -14.13 9.24 -10.50
CA LEU A 28 -14.17 10.65 -10.07
C LEU A 28 -13.26 11.60 -10.88
N THR A 29 -12.24 11.08 -11.55
CA THR A 29 -11.22 11.88 -12.24
C THR A 29 -10.92 11.29 -13.62
N SER A 30 -10.44 12.08 -14.59
CA SER A 30 -10.08 11.58 -15.93
C SER A 30 -8.73 10.85 -15.93
N ALA A 31 -8.48 10.02 -16.96
CA ALA A 31 -7.22 9.29 -17.11
C ALA A 31 -6.02 10.23 -17.20
N LEU A 32 -6.11 11.25 -18.07
CA LEU A 32 -5.06 12.24 -18.25
C LEU A 32 -4.75 12.97 -16.94
N ARG A 33 -5.77 13.32 -16.16
CA ARG A 33 -5.59 14.03 -14.90
C ARG A 33 -4.92 13.17 -13.84
N LEU A 34 -5.23 11.87 -13.78
CA LEU A 34 -4.50 10.92 -12.91
C LEU A 34 -3.05 10.75 -13.34
N PHE A 35 -2.78 10.62 -14.65
CA PHE A 35 -1.42 10.55 -15.19
C PHE A 35 -0.61 11.80 -14.82
N VAL A 36 -1.15 12.99 -15.08
CA VAL A 36 -0.47 14.26 -14.74
C VAL A 36 -0.28 14.37 -13.23
N ALA A 37 -1.27 14.00 -12.41
CA ALA A 37 -1.13 14.03 -10.96
C ALA A 37 0.00 13.10 -10.47
N MET A 38 0.10 11.88 -11.01
CA MET A 38 1.17 10.95 -10.68
C MET A 38 2.53 11.48 -11.12
N ALA A 39 2.65 11.92 -12.38
CA ALA A 39 3.91 12.40 -12.93
C ALA A 39 4.39 13.64 -12.18
N ALA A 40 3.51 14.64 -12.00
CA ALA A 40 3.83 15.86 -11.26
C ALA A 40 4.13 15.57 -9.79
N GLY A 41 3.31 14.74 -9.12
CA GLY A 41 3.55 14.32 -7.74
C GLY A 41 4.92 13.66 -7.57
N SER A 42 5.25 12.70 -8.44
CA SER A 42 6.54 12.01 -8.49
C SER A 42 7.71 12.97 -8.71
N VAL A 43 7.59 13.87 -9.67
CA VAL A 43 8.61 14.89 -9.96
C VAL A 43 8.81 15.83 -8.78
N LEU A 44 7.73 16.28 -8.14
CA LEU A 44 7.79 17.14 -6.95
C LEU A 44 8.47 16.42 -5.78
N VAL A 45 8.20 15.13 -5.55
CA VAL A 45 8.91 14.34 -4.53
C VAL A 45 10.42 14.40 -4.77
N LEU A 46 10.85 14.11 -6.00
CA LEU A 46 12.27 14.05 -6.34
C LEU A 46 12.94 15.44 -6.31
N MET A 47 12.33 16.44 -6.95
CA MET A 47 12.89 17.78 -7.08
C MET A 47 12.97 18.50 -5.74
N LEU A 48 11.87 18.53 -4.98
CA LEU A 48 11.81 19.25 -3.72
C LEU A 48 12.49 18.47 -2.61
N GLY A 49 12.46 17.14 -2.65
CA GLY A 49 13.27 16.32 -1.75
C GLY A 49 14.76 16.58 -1.92
N LYS A 50 15.24 16.68 -3.16
CA LYS A 50 16.63 17.03 -3.46
C LYS A 50 16.97 18.48 -3.06
N ALA A 51 16.10 19.43 -3.40
CA ALA A 51 16.33 20.85 -3.10
C ALA A 51 16.36 21.13 -1.59
N ALA A 52 15.47 20.49 -0.83
CA ALA A 52 15.38 20.64 0.62
C ALA A 52 16.30 19.68 1.40
N GLN A 53 17.01 18.78 0.71
CA GLN A 53 17.78 17.68 1.31
C GLN A 53 16.95 16.86 2.32
N SER A 54 15.65 16.70 2.06
CA SER A 54 14.69 16.07 2.96
C SER A 54 13.63 15.31 2.19
N SER A 55 13.62 13.99 2.36
CA SER A 55 12.59 13.10 1.82
C SER A 55 11.19 13.52 2.28
N VAL A 56 11.01 13.81 3.57
CA VAL A 56 9.72 14.23 4.13
C VAL A 56 9.17 15.45 3.40
N VAL A 57 10.01 16.46 3.16
CA VAL A 57 9.61 17.67 2.43
C VAL A 57 9.18 17.31 1.00
N GLY A 58 9.98 16.51 0.30
CA GLY A 58 9.64 16.02 -1.03
C GLY A 58 8.28 15.30 -1.06
N TYR A 59 8.08 14.31 -0.20
CA TYR A 59 6.84 13.53 -0.13
C TYR A 59 5.62 14.37 0.28
N CYS A 60 5.76 15.33 1.20
CA CYS A 60 4.70 16.27 1.55
C CYS A 60 4.25 17.10 0.34
N TYR A 61 5.19 17.71 -0.37
CA TYR A 61 4.86 18.52 -1.54
C TYR A 61 4.36 17.67 -2.73
N GLY A 62 4.94 16.49 -2.94
CA GLY A 62 4.48 15.56 -3.96
C GLY A 62 3.07 15.05 -3.69
N GLY A 63 2.77 14.68 -2.44
CA GLY A 63 1.42 14.30 -2.01
C GLY A 63 0.41 15.42 -2.15
N LEU A 64 0.79 16.65 -1.79
CA LEU A 64 -0.03 17.84 -1.99
C LEU A 64 -0.30 18.10 -3.48
N GLY A 65 0.75 18.11 -4.31
CA GLY A 65 0.64 18.29 -5.76
C GLY A 65 -0.25 17.22 -6.39
N PHE A 66 -0.04 15.95 -6.05
CA PHE A 66 -0.91 14.84 -6.47
C PHE A 66 -2.37 15.10 -6.08
N THR A 67 -2.62 15.50 -4.83
CA THR A 67 -3.98 15.72 -4.29
C THR A 67 -4.69 16.86 -5.01
N LEU A 68 -4.01 17.99 -5.21
CA LEU A 68 -4.57 19.16 -5.89
C LEU A 68 -4.88 18.85 -7.36
N ILE A 69 -3.94 18.23 -8.06
CA ILE A 69 -4.12 17.90 -9.48
C ILE A 69 -5.17 16.81 -9.65
N SER A 70 -5.26 15.80 -8.78
CA SER A 70 -6.22 14.70 -8.93
C SER A 70 -7.60 14.97 -8.34
N TRP A 71 -7.82 16.08 -7.62
CA TRP A 71 -9.10 16.43 -6.98
C TRP A 71 -10.31 16.28 -7.93
N PRO A 72 -11.35 15.48 -7.66
CA PRO A 72 -11.81 15.02 -6.34
C PRO A 72 -11.42 13.56 -5.99
N PHE A 73 -10.46 12.96 -6.71
CA PHE A 73 -10.05 11.57 -6.54
C PHE A 73 -9.64 11.21 -5.11
N VAL A 74 -8.69 11.96 -4.53
CA VAL A 74 -8.16 11.69 -3.19
C VAL A 74 -9.24 11.72 -2.11
N PRO A 75 -10.11 12.76 -2.01
CA PRO A 75 -11.26 12.72 -1.11
C PRO A 75 -12.17 11.51 -1.32
N GLY A 76 -12.35 11.07 -2.57
CA GLY A 76 -13.10 9.87 -2.91
C GLY A 76 -12.50 8.62 -2.25
N ILE A 77 -11.19 8.43 -2.39
CA ILE A 77 -10.44 7.34 -1.74
C ILE A 77 -10.56 7.44 -0.22
N LEU A 78 -10.35 8.61 0.36
CA LEU A 78 -10.40 8.78 1.81
C LEU A 78 -11.79 8.43 2.38
N LYS A 79 -12.87 8.67 1.62
CA LYS A 79 -14.23 8.28 2.02
C LYS A 79 -14.48 6.76 1.96
N THR A 80 -13.67 6.00 1.22
CA THR A 80 -13.79 4.54 1.16
C THR A 80 -12.98 3.83 2.26
N ILE A 81 -12.03 4.52 2.89
CA ILE A 81 -11.26 4.01 4.03
C ILE A 81 -12.19 3.70 5.20
N ARG A 82 -12.20 2.43 5.61
CA ARG A 82 -12.97 1.95 6.76
C ARG A 82 -12.19 0.87 7.50
N TRP A 83 -12.03 1.05 8.79
CA TRP A 83 -11.60 -0.04 9.66
C TRP A 83 -12.79 -0.98 9.92
N THR A 84 -12.57 -2.28 9.74
CA THR A 84 -13.56 -3.34 9.98
C THR A 84 -12.97 -4.44 10.86
N ASP A 85 -13.82 -5.32 11.38
CA ASP A 85 -13.44 -6.46 12.23
C ASP A 85 -12.36 -7.36 11.59
N THR A 86 -12.37 -7.47 10.25
CA THR A 86 -11.44 -8.30 9.50
C THR A 86 -10.17 -7.58 9.09
N THR A 87 -10.08 -6.25 9.29
CA THR A 87 -8.96 -5.43 8.78
C THR A 87 -7.62 -5.94 9.30
N ILE A 88 -7.50 -6.30 10.59
CA ILE A 88 -6.24 -6.83 11.15
C ILE A 88 -5.83 -8.13 10.46
N VAL A 89 -6.76 -9.08 10.32
CA VAL A 89 -6.49 -10.38 9.67
C VAL A 89 -6.11 -10.17 8.21
N GLN A 90 -6.83 -9.29 7.51
CA GLN A 90 -6.57 -8.96 6.11
C GLN A 90 -5.20 -8.30 5.93
N VAL A 91 -4.82 -7.36 6.80
CA VAL A 91 -3.48 -6.75 6.83
C VAL A 91 -2.42 -7.82 7.02
N VAL A 92 -2.58 -8.72 7.99
CA VAL A 92 -1.60 -9.78 8.27
C VAL A 92 -1.48 -10.73 7.07
N LEU A 93 -2.59 -11.13 6.45
CA LEU A 93 -2.58 -12.01 5.28
C LEU A 93 -1.89 -11.34 4.07
N VAL A 94 -2.23 -10.08 3.80
CA VAL A 94 -1.61 -9.30 2.72
C VAL A 94 -0.12 -9.10 2.99
N LEU A 95 0.26 -8.79 4.23
CA LEU A 95 1.66 -8.67 4.66
C LEU A 95 2.43 -9.97 4.44
N ILE A 96 1.93 -11.11 4.91
CA ILE A 96 2.58 -12.42 4.74
C ILE A 96 2.72 -12.74 3.25
N ALA A 97 1.67 -12.56 2.46
CA ALA A 97 1.72 -12.80 1.02
C ALA A 97 2.78 -11.92 0.34
N SER A 98 2.86 -10.64 0.69
CA SER A 98 3.86 -9.70 0.17
C SER A 98 5.29 -10.09 0.53
N MET A 99 5.53 -10.47 1.80
CA MET A 99 6.85 -10.92 2.24
C MET A 99 7.28 -12.22 1.55
N VAL A 100 6.37 -13.21 1.43
CA VAL A 100 6.65 -14.48 0.76
C VAL A 100 6.98 -14.28 -0.71
N LEU A 101 6.19 -13.46 -1.41
CA LEU A 101 6.41 -13.16 -2.83
C LEU A 101 7.71 -12.36 -3.04
N GLY A 102 8.00 -11.38 -2.19
CA GLY A 102 9.25 -10.62 -2.23
C GLY A 102 10.49 -11.50 -2.02
N GLU A 103 10.45 -12.40 -1.05
CA GLU A 103 11.52 -13.39 -0.80
C GLU A 103 11.67 -14.36 -1.98
N ALA A 104 10.56 -14.86 -2.53
CA ALA A 104 10.57 -15.72 -3.71
C ALA A 104 11.20 -15.00 -4.92
N ALA A 105 10.87 -13.73 -5.14
CA ALA A 105 11.45 -12.93 -6.20
C ALA A 105 12.97 -12.77 -6.04
N GLN A 106 13.46 -12.52 -4.82
CA GLN A 106 14.90 -12.45 -4.53
C GLN A 106 15.60 -13.79 -4.78
N ARG A 107 14.97 -14.91 -4.36
CA ARG A 107 15.52 -16.26 -4.60
C ARG A 107 15.60 -16.60 -6.08
N VAL A 108 14.59 -16.22 -6.87
CA VAL A 108 14.59 -16.39 -8.32
C VAL A 108 15.70 -15.57 -8.98
N LEU A 109 15.94 -14.35 -8.51
CA LEU A 109 17.05 -13.53 -9.01
C LEU A 109 18.42 -14.08 -8.59
N GLY A 110 18.51 -14.83 -7.48
CA GLY A 110 19.76 -15.35 -6.93
C GLY A 110 20.58 -14.31 -6.17
N PHE A 111 20.07 -13.09 -6.00
CA PHE A 111 20.71 -12.02 -5.23
C PHE A 111 19.65 -11.03 -4.70
N ASN A 112 20.02 -10.24 -3.69
CA ASN A 112 19.17 -9.15 -3.21
C ASN A 112 19.53 -7.84 -3.96
N PRO A 113 18.65 -7.33 -4.83
CA PRO A 113 18.92 -6.12 -5.62
C PRO A 113 19.03 -4.85 -4.76
N GLN A 114 18.47 -4.84 -3.55
CA GLN A 114 18.56 -3.71 -2.61
C GLN A 114 19.86 -3.73 -1.78
N ALA A 115 20.64 -4.81 -1.81
CA ALA A 115 21.79 -5.01 -0.93
C ALA A 115 22.82 -3.87 -0.99
N SER A 116 23.11 -3.35 -2.19
CA SER A 116 24.07 -2.25 -2.37
C SER A 116 23.58 -0.93 -1.77
N GLY A 117 22.27 -0.67 -1.80
CA GLY A 117 21.68 0.48 -1.11
C GLY A 117 21.72 0.30 0.40
N MET A 118 21.41 -0.91 0.89
CA MET A 118 21.37 -1.22 2.32
C MET A 118 22.74 -1.15 2.99
N LYS A 119 23.83 -1.49 2.28
CA LYS A 119 25.21 -1.41 2.82
C LYS A 119 25.61 -0.01 3.32
N ARG A 120 24.93 1.04 2.88
CA ARG A 120 25.22 2.44 3.23
C ARG A 120 24.37 2.94 4.41
N MET A 121 23.50 2.10 4.96
CA MET A 121 22.55 2.48 6.00
C MET A 121 22.97 1.87 7.34
N ASP A 122 23.03 2.71 8.37
CA ASP A 122 23.24 2.31 9.76
C ASP A 122 21.93 2.40 10.55
N TRP A 123 21.95 1.96 11.81
CA TRP A 123 20.77 2.00 12.67
C TRP A 123 20.24 3.42 12.90
N THR A 124 21.12 4.41 13.02
CA THR A 124 20.73 5.82 13.20
C THR A 124 19.92 6.31 12.01
N THR A 125 20.40 6.05 10.79
CA THR A 125 19.70 6.38 9.55
C THR A 125 18.39 5.61 9.42
N ALA A 126 18.38 4.33 9.79
CA ALA A 126 17.18 3.49 9.83
C ALA A 126 16.10 4.05 10.77
N VAL A 127 16.47 4.51 11.98
CA VAL A 127 15.53 5.16 12.91
C VAL A 127 14.96 6.43 12.31
N HIS A 128 15.79 7.25 11.66
CA HIS A 128 15.29 8.44 10.96
C HIS A 128 14.29 8.07 9.87
N LEU A 129 14.51 7.00 9.09
CA LEU A 129 13.54 6.54 8.10
C LEU A 129 12.22 6.08 8.73
N LEU A 130 12.27 5.32 9.82
CA LEU A 130 11.07 4.87 10.54
C LEU A 130 10.17 6.05 10.97
N TRP A 131 10.76 7.18 11.38
CA TRP A 131 10.01 8.39 11.72
C TRP A 131 9.32 9.06 10.52
N GLN A 132 9.80 8.80 9.30
CA GLN A 132 9.24 9.39 8.07
C GLN A 132 8.11 8.55 7.48
N PHE A 133 8.06 7.25 7.82
CA PHE A 133 7.08 6.31 7.27
C PHE A 133 5.62 6.73 7.40
N PRO A 134 5.17 7.38 8.50
CA PRO A 134 3.79 7.88 8.61
C PRO A 134 3.41 8.93 7.56
N VAL A 135 4.38 9.54 6.88
CA VAL A 135 4.17 10.54 5.81
C VAL A 135 4.51 9.97 4.44
N VAL A 136 5.68 9.32 4.32
CA VAL A 136 6.22 8.82 3.05
C VAL A 136 5.34 7.71 2.48
N LEU A 137 5.02 6.70 3.29
CA LEU A 137 4.33 5.49 2.81
C LEU A 137 2.88 5.76 2.38
N PRO A 138 2.09 6.63 3.04
CA PRO A 138 0.80 7.05 2.51
C PRO A 138 0.89 7.71 1.12
N VAL A 139 1.90 8.55 0.89
CA VAL A 139 2.08 9.23 -0.40
C VAL A 139 2.46 8.23 -1.50
N GLU A 140 3.34 7.27 -1.20
CA GLU A 140 3.66 6.19 -2.15
C GLU A 140 2.44 5.36 -2.52
N ASN A 141 1.60 5.03 -1.54
CA ASN A 141 0.34 4.33 -1.80
C ASN A 141 -0.63 5.18 -2.64
N LEU A 142 -0.70 6.51 -2.44
CA LEU A 142 -1.51 7.39 -3.29
C LEU A 142 -1.03 7.36 -4.76
N LEU A 143 0.29 7.33 -4.98
CA LEU A 143 0.86 7.20 -6.33
C LEU A 143 0.53 5.83 -6.94
N LEU A 144 0.62 4.74 -6.18
CA LEU A 144 0.20 3.40 -6.62
C LEU A 144 -1.28 3.36 -6.99
N ILE A 145 -2.15 3.89 -6.13
CA ILE A 145 -3.61 3.93 -6.38
C ILE A 145 -3.91 4.81 -7.60
N GLY A 146 -3.19 5.92 -7.76
CA GLY A 146 -3.23 6.75 -8.96
C GLY A 146 -2.85 5.96 -10.23
N ALA A 147 -1.77 5.17 -10.17
CA ALA A 147 -1.30 4.33 -11.27
C ALA A 147 -2.33 3.28 -11.65
N MET A 148 -2.92 2.62 -10.65
CA MET A 148 -4.03 1.69 -10.85
C MET A 148 -5.23 2.37 -11.52
N GLY A 149 -5.64 3.55 -11.04
CA GLY A 149 -6.77 4.28 -11.61
C GLY A 149 -6.51 4.76 -13.04
N TRP A 150 -5.28 5.19 -13.34
CA TRP A 150 -4.87 5.56 -14.69
C TRP A 150 -4.89 4.35 -15.63
N LEU A 151 -4.22 3.26 -15.26
CA LEU A 151 -4.18 2.02 -16.04
C LEU A 151 -5.58 1.45 -16.26
N TRP A 152 -6.44 1.48 -15.24
CA TRP A 152 -7.84 1.06 -15.36
C TRP A 152 -8.58 1.82 -16.47
N LYS A 153 -8.37 3.14 -16.56
CA LYS A 153 -9.04 3.97 -17.58
C LYS A 153 -8.44 3.85 -18.98
N VAL A 154 -7.13 3.61 -19.06
CA VAL A 154 -6.44 3.44 -20.34
C VAL A 154 -6.75 2.07 -20.92
N LEU A 155 -6.59 1.01 -20.13
CA LEU A 155 -6.77 -0.37 -20.57
C LEU A 155 -8.23 -0.78 -20.66
N ARG A 156 -9.14 -0.09 -19.93
CA ARG A 156 -10.59 -0.35 -19.88
C ARG A 156 -10.89 -1.85 -19.78
N PRO A 157 -10.40 -2.53 -18.72
CA PRO A 157 -10.36 -3.98 -18.69
C PRO A 157 -11.77 -4.60 -18.58
N ASP A 158 -12.24 -5.13 -19.68
CA ASP A 158 -13.50 -5.86 -19.84
C ASP A 158 -13.37 -7.34 -19.45
N THR A 159 -12.21 -7.95 -19.71
CA THR A 159 -11.92 -9.36 -19.40
C THR A 159 -11.14 -9.57 -18.10
N PRO A 160 -11.22 -10.76 -17.48
CA PRO A 160 -10.38 -11.11 -16.33
C PRO A 160 -8.87 -10.98 -16.58
N ALA A 161 -8.41 -11.30 -17.80
CA ALA A 161 -7.00 -11.16 -18.19
C ALA A 161 -6.57 -9.68 -18.21
N ASN A 162 -7.40 -8.80 -18.75
CA ASN A 162 -7.13 -7.36 -18.78
C ASN A 162 -7.11 -6.77 -17.36
N ARG A 163 -7.98 -7.25 -16.46
CA ARG A 163 -8.00 -6.85 -15.04
C ARG A 163 -6.73 -7.26 -14.32
N PHE A 164 -6.28 -8.50 -14.54
CA PHE A 164 -4.99 -8.97 -14.05
C PHE A 164 -3.83 -8.16 -14.63
N GLY A 165 -3.92 -7.75 -15.90
CA GLY A 165 -2.99 -6.81 -16.53
C GLY A 165 -2.87 -5.49 -15.78
N VAL A 166 -4.00 -4.86 -15.39
CA VAL A 166 -3.98 -3.63 -14.57
C VAL A 166 -3.22 -3.86 -13.26
N VAL A 167 -3.48 -4.97 -12.56
CA VAL A 167 -2.79 -5.33 -11.32
C VAL A 167 -1.29 -5.44 -11.56
N LEU A 168 -0.88 -6.26 -12.53
CA LEU A 168 0.52 -6.54 -12.84
C LEU A 168 1.29 -5.27 -13.24
N PHE A 169 0.72 -4.47 -14.14
CA PHE A 169 1.36 -3.23 -14.59
C PHE A 169 1.42 -2.18 -13.48
N SER A 170 0.43 -2.10 -12.59
CA SER A 170 0.46 -1.17 -11.47
C SER A 170 1.58 -1.53 -10.49
N ALA A 171 1.72 -2.81 -10.18
CA ALA A 171 2.78 -3.31 -9.32
C ALA A 171 4.17 -3.09 -9.95
N ALA A 172 4.28 -3.33 -11.26
CA ALA A 172 5.50 -3.07 -12.02
C ALA A 172 5.89 -1.57 -12.04
N LEU A 173 4.92 -0.66 -12.24
CA LEU A 173 5.14 0.79 -12.17
C LEU A 173 5.59 1.24 -10.78
N PHE A 174 5.02 0.65 -9.74
CA PHE A 174 5.46 0.90 -8.37
C PHE A 174 6.89 0.39 -8.12
N GLY A 175 7.24 -0.79 -8.62
CA GLY A 175 8.62 -1.26 -8.61
C GLY A 175 9.57 -0.34 -9.40
N LEU A 176 9.12 0.19 -10.54
CA LEU A 176 9.90 1.09 -11.39
C LEU A 176 10.24 2.41 -10.66
N TRP A 177 9.32 2.95 -9.86
CA TRP A 177 9.56 4.13 -9.02
C TRP A 177 10.80 4.00 -8.14
N HIS A 178 11.13 2.77 -7.72
CA HIS A 178 12.24 2.48 -6.82
C HIS A 178 13.58 2.26 -7.53
N VAL A 179 13.57 2.10 -8.86
CA VAL A 179 14.78 1.82 -9.66
C VAL A 179 15.87 2.87 -9.50
N PRO A 180 15.59 4.19 -9.49
CA PRO A 180 16.63 5.20 -9.29
C PRO A 180 17.36 5.08 -7.94
N PHE A 181 16.72 4.50 -6.92
CA PHE A 181 17.26 4.40 -5.57
C PHE A 181 18.01 3.09 -5.34
N TRP A 182 17.52 1.99 -5.93
CA TRP A 182 17.98 0.64 -5.58
C TRP A 182 18.48 -0.18 -6.79
N GLY A 183 18.32 0.32 -8.02
CA GLY A 183 18.76 -0.34 -9.25
C GLY A 183 17.64 -1.03 -10.03
N PRO A 184 17.89 -1.47 -11.27
CA PRO A 184 16.84 -1.94 -12.19
C PRO A 184 16.09 -3.18 -11.70
N TRP A 185 16.80 -4.10 -11.05
CA TRP A 185 16.23 -5.38 -10.59
C TRP A 185 15.26 -5.23 -9.41
N THR A 186 15.23 -4.06 -8.73
CA THR A 186 14.21 -3.84 -7.69
C THR A 186 12.82 -3.69 -8.24
N MET A 187 12.68 -3.33 -9.52
CA MET A 187 11.38 -3.36 -10.18
C MET A 187 10.73 -4.74 -10.05
N TRP A 188 11.52 -5.80 -10.20
CA TRP A 188 11.05 -7.18 -10.07
C TRP A 188 10.68 -7.51 -8.62
N THR A 189 11.61 -7.33 -7.68
CA THR A 189 11.36 -7.73 -6.29
C THR A 189 10.25 -6.92 -5.64
N ILE A 190 10.25 -5.60 -5.81
CA ILE A 190 9.21 -4.72 -5.26
C ILE A 190 7.90 -4.96 -6.01
N GLY A 191 7.92 -5.04 -7.34
CA GLY A 191 6.71 -5.31 -8.13
C GLY A 191 6.02 -6.61 -7.69
N VAL A 192 6.78 -7.67 -7.45
CA VAL A 192 6.24 -8.95 -6.96
C VAL A 192 5.75 -8.83 -5.50
N SER A 193 6.46 -8.10 -4.62
CA SER A 193 6.02 -7.85 -3.23
C SER A 193 4.69 -7.08 -3.15
N VAL A 194 4.46 -6.12 -4.03
CA VAL A 194 3.26 -5.26 -3.99
C VAL A 194 2.10 -5.82 -4.82
N LEU A 195 2.30 -6.92 -5.56
CA LEU A 195 1.25 -7.57 -6.33
C LEU A 195 0.01 -7.90 -5.48
N PRO A 196 0.12 -8.45 -4.24
CA PRO A 196 -1.02 -8.68 -3.37
C PRO A 196 -1.81 -7.42 -3.05
N TRP A 197 -1.16 -6.25 -2.99
CA TRP A 197 -1.80 -4.97 -2.70
C TRP A 197 -2.72 -4.56 -3.84
N SER A 198 -2.19 -4.56 -5.07
CA SER A 198 -2.97 -4.25 -6.27
C SER A 198 -4.10 -5.23 -6.49
N MET A 199 -3.86 -6.52 -6.23
CA MET A 199 -4.91 -7.55 -6.27
C MET A 199 -6.02 -7.26 -5.26
N TYR A 200 -5.64 -6.98 -4.01
CA TYR A 200 -6.57 -6.71 -2.92
C TYR A 200 -7.40 -5.44 -3.17
N MET A 201 -6.77 -4.35 -3.59
CA MET A 201 -7.46 -3.09 -3.88
C MET A 201 -8.48 -3.25 -5.01
N LEU A 202 -8.13 -3.99 -6.07
CA LEU A 202 -9.05 -4.20 -7.19
C LEU A 202 -10.25 -5.08 -6.77
N ALA A 203 -9.97 -6.16 -6.03
CA ALA A 203 -10.95 -7.13 -5.56
C ALA A 203 -11.95 -6.52 -4.55
N THR A 204 -11.45 -5.73 -3.60
CA THR A 204 -12.24 -5.29 -2.43
C THR A 204 -12.62 -3.81 -2.47
N GLY A 205 -11.88 -2.99 -3.22
CA GLY A 205 -11.99 -1.54 -3.19
C GLY A 205 -11.59 -0.92 -1.85
N ASP A 206 -10.90 -1.68 -1.01
CA ASP A 206 -10.33 -1.22 0.25
C ASP A 206 -8.85 -0.87 0.06
N PHE A 207 -8.54 0.40 0.31
CA PHE A 207 -7.21 0.97 0.18
C PHE A 207 -6.47 1.02 1.53
N LEU A 208 -7.16 0.81 2.66
CA LEU A 208 -6.58 0.90 3.99
C LEU A 208 -5.69 -0.30 4.29
N VAL A 209 -6.19 -1.52 4.04
CA VAL A 209 -5.45 -2.75 4.31
C VAL A 209 -4.09 -2.77 3.62
N PRO A 210 -3.98 -2.48 2.31
CA PRO A 210 -2.68 -2.38 1.63
C PRO A 210 -1.75 -1.31 2.20
N VAL A 211 -2.27 -0.13 2.56
CA VAL A 211 -1.47 0.95 3.16
C VAL A 211 -0.88 0.51 4.50
N VAL A 212 -1.68 -0.11 5.36
CA VAL A 212 -1.20 -0.60 6.66
C VAL A 212 -0.23 -1.77 6.49
N ALA A 213 -0.51 -2.69 5.55
CA ALA A 213 0.40 -3.80 5.24
C ALA A 213 1.75 -3.28 4.71
N HIS A 214 1.75 -2.24 3.86
CA HIS A 214 2.95 -1.58 3.39
C HIS A 214 3.76 -0.98 4.55
N ILE A 215 3.11 -0.20 5.44
CA ILE A 215 3.77 0.38 6.61
C ILE A 215 4.41 -0.71 7.48
N LEU A 216 3.69 -1.78 7.78
CA LEU A 216 4.21 -2.87 8.59
C LEU A 216 5.35 -3.60 7.90
N MET A 217 5.25 -3.86 6.60
CA MET A 217 6.27 -4.55 5.82
C MET A 217 7.59 -3.77 5.86
N ASP A 218 7.55 -2.47 5.62
CA ASP A 218 8.73 -1.61 5.61
C ASP A 218 9.32 -1.43 7.00
N MET A 219 8.47 -1.29 8.04
CA MET A 219 8.94 -1.26 9.43
C MET A 219 9.67 -2.55 9.80
N ILE A 220 9.09 -3.72 9.48
CA ILE A 220 9.70 -5.03 9.73
C ILE A 220 11.02 -5.13 8.96
N ALA A 221 11.04 -4.75 7.68
CA ALA A 221 12.24 -4.82 6.85
C ALA A 221 13.38 -3.96 7.42
N VAL A 222 13.10 -2.72 7.79
CA VAL A 222 14.12 -1.81 8.37
C VAL A 222 14.61 -2.31 9.73
N ILE A 223 13.71 -2.72 10.62
CA ILE A 223 14.10 -3.18 11.96
C ILE A 223 14.90 -4.47 11.88
N THR A 224 14.48 -5.43 11.06
CA THR A 224 15.19 -6.70 10.91
C THR A 224 16.56 -6.55 10.25
N ALA A 225 16.71 -5.63 9.31
CA ALA A 225 17.98 -5.41 8.60
C ALA A 225 19.01 -4.60 9.40
N PHE A 226 18.57 -3.60 10.18
CA PHE A 226 19.48 -2.59 10.73
C PHE A 226 19.52 -2.49 12.25
N ALA A 227 18.55 -3.06 12.97
CA ALA A 227 18.58 -2.97 14.43
C ALA A 227 19.78 -3.74 15.00
N PRO A 228 20.47 -3.22 16.04
CA PRO A 228 21.56 -3.94 16.69
C PRO A 228 21.03 -5.27 17.26
N ARG A 229 21.78 -6.36 17.07
CA ARG A 229 21.38 -7.73 17.49
C ARG A 229 21.00 -7.86 18.96
N ASN A 230 21.60 -7.03 19.82
CA ASN A 230 21.36 -7.00 21.27
C ASN A 230 20.46 -5.82 21.71
N SER A 231 19.84 -5.11 20.77
CA SER A 231 19.00 -3.96 21.10
C SER A 231 17.67 -4.40 21.70
N PHE A 232 17.22 -3.66 22.71
CA PHE A 232 15.87 -3.78 23.27
C PHE A 232 14.80 -3.76 22.18
N VAL A 233 15.03 -3.01 21.09
CA VAL A 233 14.11 -2.90 19.95
C VAL A 233 13.87 -4.24 19.28
N ILE A 234 14.86 -5.10 19.01
CA ILE A 234 14.59 -6.41 18.38
C ILE A 234 13.80 -7.32 19.32
N HIS A 235 14.18 -7.34 20.60
CA HIS A 235 13.58 -8.23 21.60
C HIS A 235 12.16 -7.79 22.01
N PHE A 236 11.86 -6.50 21.93
CA PHE A 236 10.55 -5.96 22.30
C PHE A 236 9.68 -5.58 21.10
N PHE A 237 10.22 -5.35 19.90
CA PHE A 237 9.42 -5.01 18.72
C PHE A 237 8.44 -6.11 18.35
N TRP A 238 8.89 -7.37 18.32
CA TRP A 238 8.00 -8.49 18.04
C TRP A 238 6.91 -8.66 19.12
N PRO A 239 7.24 -8.66 20.43
CA PRO A 239 6.23 -8.60 21.48
C PRO A 239 5.31 -7.38 21.42
N LEU A 240 5.81 -6.17 21.18
CA LEU A 240 5.01 -4.95 21.08
C LEU A 240 4.10 -4.97 19.87
N LEU A 241 4.56 -5.47 18.73
CA LEU A 241 3.76 -5.62 17.53
C LEU A 241 2.64 -6.63 17.79
N ILE A 242 2.95 -7.78 18.41
CA ILE A 242 1.96 -8.79 18.79
C ILE A 242 0.97 -8.22 19.82
N VAL A 243 1.46 -7.55 20.86
CA VAL A 243 0.63 -6.90 21.89
C VAL A 243 -0.23 -5.80 21.28
N ALA A 244 0.31 -4.97 20.38
CA ALA A 244 -0.44 -3.93 19.69
C ALA A 244 -1.54 -4.53 18.81
N LEU A 245 -1.25 -5.60 18.07
CA LEU A 245 -2.26 -6.32 17.28
C LEU A 245 -3.34 -6.96 18.17
N ILE A 246 -2.95 -7.53 19.32
CA ILE A 246 -3.88 -8.09 20.32
C ILE A 246 -4.74 -6.98 20.95
N VAL A 247 -4.13 -5.88 21.40
CA VAL A 247 -4.82 -4.74 22.03
C VAL A 247 -5.76 -4.07 21.02
N LEU A 248 -5.33 -3.90 19.76
CA LEU A 248 -6.19 -3.40 18.69
C LEU A 248 -7.36 -4.36 18.44
N GLY A 249 -7.11 -5.67 18.40
CA GLY A 249 -8.16 -6.69 18.24
C GLY A 249 -9.16 -6.70 19.40
N LEU A 250 -8.67 -6.70 20.63
CA LEU A 250 -9.49 -6.69 21.86
C LEU A 250 -10.24 -5.39 22.04
N GLY A 251 -9.57 -4.24 21.90
CA GLY A 251 -10.20 -2.92 21.97
C GLY A 251 -11.29 -2.75 20.92
N HIS A 252 -11.06 -3.26 19.71
CA HIS A 252 -12.07 -3.31 18.66
C HIS A 252 -13.26 -4.22 19.04
N SER A 253 -13.01 -5.42 19.57
CA SER A 253 -14.06 -6.33 20.05
C SER A 253 -14.93 -5.68 21.14
N LEU A 254 -14.29 -5.08 22.15
CA LEU A 254 -14.97 -4.38 23.25
C LEU A 254 -15.79 -3.19 22.75
N TYR A 255 -15.25 -2.40 21.83
CA TYR A 255 -15.98 -1.29 21.21
C TYR A 255 -17.21 -1.78 20.44
N ARG A 256 -17.10 -2.91 19.73
CA ARG A 256 -18.23 -3.51 19.00
C ARG A 256 -19.30 -4.02 19.95
N ASP A 257 -18.91 -4.71 21.01
CA ASP A 257 -19.82 -5.20 22.04
C ASP A 257 -20.57 -4.05 22.70
N TRP A 258 -19.85 -2.98 23.07
CA TRP A 258 -20.44 -1.75 23.61
C TRP A 258 -21.43 -1.09 22.64
N ARG A 259 -21.07 -0.96 21.36
CA ARG A 259 -21.96 -0.35 20.35
C ARG A 259 -23.19 -1.21 20.08
N SER A 260 -23.04 -2.53 20.04
CA SER A 260 -24.16 -3.46 19.85
C SER A 260 -25.08 -3.52 21.07
N GLY A 261 -24.53 -3.40 22.29
CA GLY A 261 -25.30 -3.25 23.53
C GLY A 261 -26.15 -1.97 23.53
N ARG A 262 -25.59 -0.83 23.10
CA ARG A 262 -26.36 0.42 22.94
C ARG A 262 -27.53 0.31 21.96
N LYS A 263 -27.37 -0.45 20.87
CA LYS A 263 -28.45 -0.69 19.89
C LYS A 263 -29.55 -1.63 20.38
N LYS A 264 -29.29 -2.43 21.42
CA LYS A 264 -30.32 -3.30 22.05
C LYS A 264 -31.09 -2.59 23.16
N MET A 265 -30.57 -1.47 23.66
CA MET A 265 -31.18 -0.66 24.72
C MET A 265 -31.94 0.57 24.20
N ALA A 266 -31.83 0.87 22.90
CA ALA A 266 -32.56 1.93 22.19
C ALA A 266 -33.61 1.28 21.27
#